data_AF-A0A1M5JTW1-F1
#
_entry.id   AF-A0A1M5JTW1-F1
#
_cell.length_a   1.000
_cell.length_b   1.000
_cell.length_c   1.000
_cell.angle_alpha   90.00
_cell.angle_beta   90.00
_cell.angle_gamma   90.00
#
_symmetry.space_group_name_H-M   'P 1'
#
loop_
_entity.id
_entity.type
_entity.pdbx_description
1 polymer ?
#
loop_
_entity_poly.entity_id
_entity_poly.type
_entity_poly.pdbx_seq_one_letter_code
_entity_poly.pdbx_strand_id
1 'polypeptide(L)'
;MKKLLIALMLAGTFGLTYAQSDYYNDYRRSIADINWQTVAADLLLSATQTNQLNALNNRYRDYDSWNRVYVSNPDRWREDRYYEIERILGREKYTKFKTKYYKGQNPVAVYNRNKNNYKKYNSKQYKEYRKEYKKEYKDHKKKHH
;
A
#
# COMPACT_ATOMS: atom_id res chain seq x y z
N MET A 1 33.15 -13.98 -9.04
CA MET A 1 32.06 -14.61 -8.24
C MET A 1 31.63 -13.82 -7.00
N LYS A 2 32.50 -13.04 -6.33
CA LYS A 2 32.12 -12.25 -5.12
C LYS A 2 31.14 -11.08 -5.37
N LYS A 3 31.16 -10.46 -6.57
CA LYS A 3 30.27 -9.33 -6.92
C LYS A 3 28.79 -9.72 -7.13
N LEU A 4 28.52 -10.98 -7.51
CA LEU A 4 27.16 -11.47 -7.79
C LEU A 4 26.35 -11.76 -6.52
N LEU A 5 27.02 -12.21 -5.45
CA LEU A 5 26.37 -12.48 -4.16
C LEU A 5 25.92 -11.19 -3.46
N ILE A 6 26.70 -10.11 -3.58
CA ILE A 6 26.37 -8.79 -3.03
C ILE A 6 25.14 -8.20 -3.74
N ALA A 7 25.05 -8.33 -5.07
CA ALA A 7 23.89 -7.86 -5.83
C ALA A 7 22.59 -8.62 -5.47
N LEU A 8 22.68 -9.93 -5.20
CA LEU A 8 21.54 -10.74 -4.75
C LEU A 8 21.09 -10.42 -3.31
N MET A 9 22.02 -10.14 -2.39
CA MET A 9 21.69 -9.72 -1.03
C MET A 9 21.09 -8.31 -0.97
N LEU A 10 21.62 -7.37 -1.78
CA LEU A 10 21.05 -6.03 -1.91
C LEU A 10 19.67 -6.07 -2.59
N ALA A 11 19.47 -6.88 -3.64
CA ALA A 11 18.15 -7.03 -4.25
C ALA A 11 17.11 -7.65 -3.29
N GLY A 12 17.52 -8.59 -2.43
CA GLY A 12 16.63 -9.26 -1.47
C GLY A 12 16.22 -8.39 -0.29
N THR A 13 17.14 -7.59 0.26
CA THR A 13 16.86 -6.69 1.39
C THR A 13 16.12 -5.44 0.95
N PHE A 14 16.53 -4.81 -0.16
CA PHE A 14 15.83 -3.64 -0.70
C PHE A 14 14.47 -4.01 -1.28
N GLY A 15 14.29 -5.20 -1.87
CA GLY A 15 12.99 -5.62 -2.43
C GLY A 15 11.89 -5.84 -1.38
N LEU A 16 12.25 -6.35 -0.19
CA LEU A 16 11.29 -6.52 0.91
C LEU A 16 10.92 -5.18 1.56
N THR A 17 11.90 -4.30 1.78
CA THR A 17 11.63 -2.96 2.34
C THR A 17 10.86 -2.08 1.36
N TYR A 18 11.14 -2.16 0.06
CA TYR A 18 10.42 -1.38 -0.95
C TYR A 18 8.96 -1.84 -1.07
N ALA A 19 8.72 -3.15 -1.20
CA ALA A 19 7.37 -3.69 -1.26
C ALA A 19 6.55 -3.41 0.00
N GLN A 20 7.20 -3.36 1.17
CA GLN A 20 6.55 -3.04 2.43
C GLN A 20 6.30 -1.54 2.60
N SER A 21 7.16 -0.68 2.04
CA SER A 21 6.94 0.77 1.97
C SER A 21 5.70 1.12 1.14
N ASP A 22 5.39 0.34 0.11
CA ASP A 22 4.21 0.59 -0.74
C ASP A 22 2.88 0.35 -0.01
N TYR A 23 2.81 -0.62 0.91
CA TYR A 23 1.61 -0.79 1.75
C TYR A 23 1.41 0.40 2.69
N TYR A 24 2.50 0.92 3.27
CA TYR A 24 2.42 2.11 4.10
C TYR A 24 2.05 3.35 3.28
N ASN A 25 2.60 3.50 2.07
CA ASN A 25 2.23 4.57 1.15
C ASN A 25 0.74 4.54 0.81
N ASP A 26 0.18 3.35 0.54
CA ASP A 26 -1.25 3.18 0.30
C ASP A 26 -2.09 3.46 1.55
N TYR A 27 -1.63 3.06 2.74
CA TYR A 27 -2.25 3.47 4.01
C TYR A 27 -2.27 5.00 4.16
N ARG A 28 -1.17 5.68 3.84
CA ARG A 28 -1.08 7.15 3.88
C ARG A 28 -1.98 7.82 2.86
N ARG A 29 -2.06 7.32 1.62
CA ARG A 29 -3.01 7.80 0.59
C ARG A 29 -4.46 7.65 1.04
N SER A 30 -4.80 6.55 1.70
CA SER A 30 -6.15 6.34 2.27
C SER A 30 -6.55 7.36 3.34
N ILE A 31 -5.60 8.17 3.82
CA ILE A 31 -5.81 9.30 4.70
C ILE A 31 -5.74 10.61 3.89
N ALA A 32 -4.66 10.82 3.14
CA ALA A 32 -4.33 12.09 2.50
C ALA A 32 -5.28 12.45 1.34
N ASP A 33 -5.79 11.45 0.61
CA ASP A 33 -6.63 11.67 -0.57
C ASP A 33 -8.10 12.01 -0.21
N ILE A 34 -8.40 12.10 1.09
CA ILE A 34 -9.74 12.36 1.61
C ILE A 34 -9.73 13.67 2.40
N ASN A 35 -10.62 14.59 2.04
CA ASN A 35 -10.87 15.78 2.83
C ASN A 35 -11.78 15.43 4.03
N TRP A 36 -11.17 15.15 5.17
CA TRP A 36 -11.90 14.72 6.39
C TRP A 36 -12.76 15.82 7.00
N GLN A 37 -12.41 17.09 6.81
CA GLN A 37 -13.25 18.22 7.21
C GLN A 37 -14.54 18.25 6.39
N THR A 38 -14.45 18.03 5.08
CA THR A 38 -15.63 17.88 4.20
C THR A 38 -16.44 16.64 4.55
N VAL A 39 -15.79 15.50 4.88
CA VAL A 39 -16.51 14.31 5.39
C VAL A 39 -17.32 14.66 6.64
N ALA A 40 -16.72 15.38 7.59
CA ALA A 40 -17.40 15.78 8.82
C ALA A 40 -18.61 16.67 8.56
N ALA A 41 -18.45 17.67 7.68
CA ALA A 41 -19.52 18.60 7.32
C ALA A 41 -20.64 17.91 6.53
N ASP A 42 -20.33 17.22 5.44
CA ASP A 42 -21.32 16.62 4.54
C ASP A 42 -22.15 15.53 5.21
N LEU A 43 -21.53 14.77 6.11
CA LEU A 43 -22.19 13.67 6.82
C LEU A 43 -22.77 14.10 8.17
N LEU A 44 -22.68 15.39 8.50
CA LEU A 44 -23.15 15.96 9.77
C LEU A 44 -22.65 15.11 10.95
N LEU A 45 -21.33 14.95 11.03
CA LEU A 45 -20.70 14.15 12.07
C LEU A 45 -20.75 14.88 13.42
N SER A 46 -21.01 14.15 14.50
CA SER A 46 -20.86 14.71 15.83
C SER A 46 -19.40 15.02 16.14
N ALA A 47 -19.15 15.86 17.15
CA ALA A 47 -17.80 16.11 17.64
C ALA A 47 -17.08 14.80 18.01
N THR A 48 -17.80 13.86 18.64
CA THR A 48 -17.27 12.53 18.98
C THR A 48 -16.85 11.74 17.74
N GLN A 49 -17.71 11.65 16.72
CA GLN A 49 -17.39 10.93 15.48
C GLN A 49 -16.18 11.56 14.77
N THR A 50 -16.13 12.90 14.72
CA THR A 50 -15.03 13.64 14.11
C THR A 50 -13.71 13.39 14.85
N ASN A 51 -13.72 13.41 16.18
CA ASN A 51 -12.55 13.11 17.00
C ASN A 51 -12.08 11.67 16.83
N GLN A 52 -13.00 10.71 16.73
CA GLN A 52 -12.67 9.31 16.48
C GLN A 52 -12.02 9.11 15.10
N LEU A 53 -12.53 9.76 14.05
CA LEU A 53 -11.89 9.73 12.72
C LEU A 53 -10.50 10.36 12.74
N ASN A 54 -10.33 11.51 13.42
CA ASN A 54 -9.03 12.15 13.56
C ASN A 54 -8.04 11.25 14.31
N ALA A 55 -8.46 10.59 15.39
CA ALA A 55 -7.64 9.62 16.11
C ALA A 55 -7.27 8.43 15.22
N LEU A 56 -8.21 7.89 14.43
CA LEU A 56 -7.95 6.81 13.48
C LEU A 56 -6.93 7.21 12.40
N ASN A 57 -7.05 8.42 11.84
CA ASN A 57 -6.14 8.95 10.82
C ASN A 57 -4.73 9.22 11.36
N ASN A 58 -4.61 9.51 12.64
CA ASN A 58 -3.34 9.76 13.32
C ASN A 58 -2.73 8.50 13.96
N ARG A 59 -3.38 7.33 13.86
CA ARG A 59 -2.99 6.11 14.58
C ARG A 59 -1.56 5.65 14.26
N TYR A 60 -1.15 5.69 12.99
CA TYR A 60 0.19 5.30 12.55
C TYR A 60 0.83 6.43 11.72
N ARG A 61 1.49 7.36 12.42
CA ARG A 61 2.03 8.59 11.82
C ARG A 61 3.28 8.35 10.97
N ASP A 62 4.01 7.28 11.25
CA ASP A 62 5.27 6.90 10.61
C ASP A 62 5.24 5.43 10.18
N TYR A 63 6.22 5.04 9.35
CA TYR A 63 6.34 3.68 8.85
C TYR A 63 6.58 2.67 9.99
N ASP A 64 7.40 3.00 10.98
CA ASP A 64 7.80 2.06 12.03
C ASP A 64 6.64 1.68 12.96
N SER A 65 5.77 2.63 13.31
CA SER A 65 4.53 2.40 14.07
C SER A 65 3.54 1.53 13.28
N TRP A 66 3.38 1.80 11.99
CA TRP A 66 2.55 0.98 11.11
C TRP A 66 3.12 -0.44 10.96
N ASN A 67 4.42 -0.53 10.72
CA ASN A 67 5.14 -1.77 10.42
C ASN A 67 5.10 -2.74 11.61
N ARG A 68 5.27 -2.25 12.84
CA ARG A 68 5.14 -3.06 14.06
C ARG A 68 3.81 -3.81 14.16
N VAL A 69 2.74 -3.25 13.61
CA VAL A 69 1.39 -3.84 13.69
C VAL A 69 1.11 -4.76 12.50
N TYR A 70 1.58 -4.39 11.30
CA TYR A 70 1.17 -5.01 10.05
C TYR A 70 2.26 -5.83 9.34
N VAL A 71 3.50 -5.88 9.83
CA VAL A 71 4.60 -6.63 9.17
C VAL A 71 4.26 -8.08 8.88
N SER A 72 3.58 -8.76 9.81
CA SER A 72 3.20 -10.18 9.65
C SER A 72 2.05 -10.38 8.66
N ASN A 73 1.20 -9.36 8.48
CA ASN A 73 0.11 -9.36 7.51
C ASN A 73 -0.18 -7.94 6.98
N PRO A 74 0.59 -7.48 5.97
CA PRO A 74 0.43 -6.14 5.40
C PRO A 74 -0.89 -5.92 4.68
N ASP A 75 -1.70 -6.94 4.43
CA ASP A 75 -3.02 -6.73 3.82
C ASP A 75 -4.07 -6.27 4.83
N ARG A 76 -3.87 -6.57 6.12
CA ARG A 76 -4.88 -6.37 7.16
C ARG A 76 -5.23 -4.90 7.40
N TRP A 77 -4.31 -3.96 7.14
CA TRP A 77 -4.53 -2.54 7.47
C TRP A 77 -5.79 -1.96 6.83
N ARG A 78 -6.12 -2.37 5.61
CA ARG A 78 -7.26 -1.85 4.86
C ARG A 78 -8.56 -2.38 5.45
N GLU A 79 -8.60 -3.65 5.82
CA GLU A 79 -9.75 -4.23 6.53
C GLU A 79 -9.98 -3.53 7.86
N ASP A 80 -8.95 -3.44 8.71
CA ASP A 80 -9.01 -2.78 10.02
C ASP A 80 -9.48 -1.33 9.89
N ARG A 81 -8.91 -0.57 8.94
CA ARG A 81 -9.23 0.84 8.75
C ARG A 81 -10.67 1.05 8.31
N TYR A 82 -11.13 0.32 7.30
CA TYR A 82 -12.47 0.53 6.75
C TYR A 82 -13.57 -0.05 7.64
N TYR A 83 -13.26 -1.10 8.41
CA TYR A 83 -14.11 -1.54 9.52
C TYR A 83 -14.27 -0.44 10.58
N GLU A 84 -13.17 0.17 11.03
CA GLU A 84 -13.22 1.25 12.02
C GLU A 84 -13.95 2.50 11.51
N ILE A 85 -13.76 2.87 10.23
CA ILE A 85 -14.52 3.98 9.62
C ILE A 85 -16.02 3.65 9.61
N GLU A 86 -16.42 2.44 9.21
CA GLU A 86 -17.81 2.03 9.22
C GLU A 86 -18.41 2.04 10.63
N ARG A 87 -17.64 1.57 11.63
CA ARG A 87 -18.04 1.60 13.05
C ARG A 87 -18.25 3.03 13.57
N ILE A 88 -17.37 3.97 13.21
CA ILE A 88 -17.46 5.37 13.64
C ILE A 88 -18.62 6.09 12.94
N LEU A 89 -18.77 5.90 11.63
CA LEU A 89 -19.77 6.60 10.83
C LEU A 89 -21.18 6.02 10.97
N GLY A 90 -21.28 4.71 11.20
CA GLY A 90 -22.50 3.94 10.99
C GLY A 90 -22.75 3.65 9.51
N ARG A 91 -23.58 2.63 9.25
CA ARG A 91 -23.78 2.04 7.92
C ARG A 91 -24.25 3.03 6.84
N GLU A 92 -25.19 3.91 7.18
CA GLU A 92 -25.75 4.87 6.21
C GLU A 92 -24.71 5.92 5.78
N LYS A 93 -24.09 6.59 6.76
CA LYS A 93 -23.05 7.60 6.50
C LYS A 93 -21.82 6.97 5.84
N TYR A 94 -21.45 5.75 6.22
CA TYR A 94 -20.37 5.02 5.55
C TYR A 94 -20.68 4.70 4.09
N THR A 95 -21.93 4.39 3.75
CA THR A 95 -22.36 4.20 2.36
C THR A 95 -22.20 5.48 1.56
N LYS A 96 -22.66 6.62 2.09
CA LYS A 96 -22.48 7.95 1.46
C LYS A 96 -21.00 8.29 1.27
N PHE A 97 -20.16 8.02 2.28
CA PHE A 97 -18.71 8.17 2.21
C PHE A 97 -18.10 7.35 1.06
N LYS A 98 -18.43 6.05 0.94
CA LYS A 98 -17.93 5.20 -0.15
C LYS A 98 -18.38 5.69 -1.52
N THR A 99 -19.63 6.13 -1.64
CA THR A 99 -20.15 6.67 -2.90
C THR A 99 -19.34 7.87 -3.35
N LYS A 100 -19.08 8.83 -2.45
CA LYS A 100 -18.33 10.05 -2.77
C LYS A 100 -16.86 9.81 -3.08
N TYR A 101 -16.14 9.09 -2.21
CA TYR A 101 -14.68 8.99 -2.30
C TYR A 101 -14.18 7.76 -3.05
N TYR A 102 -15.03 6.74 -3.21
CA TYR A 102 -14.66 5.47 -3.84
C TYR A 102 -15.60 5.07 -4.98
N LYS A 103 -16.44 6.00 -5.48
CA LYS A 103 -17.39 5.75 -6.56
C LYS A 103 -18.29 4.55 -6.28
N GLY A 104 -18.66 4.35 -5.01
CA GLY A 104 -19.48 3.25 -4.52
C GLY A 104 -18.74 1.91 -4.35
N GLN A 105 -17.46 1.84 -4.73
CA GLN A 105 -16.66 0.62 -4.60
C GLN A 105 -16.30 0.36 -3.13
N ASN A 106 -16.07 -0.92 -2.80
CA ASN A 106 -15.49 -1.29 -1.51
C ASN A 106 -14.03 -0.79 -1.45
N PRO A 107 -13.68 0.12 -0.53
CA PRO A 107 -12.32 0.65 -0.43
C PRO A 107 -11.27 -0.45 -0.20
N VAL A 108 -11.60 -1.50 0.55
CA VAL A 108 -10.72 -2.67 0.74
C VAL A 108 -10.34 -3.29 -0.60
N ALA A 109 -11.29 -3.37 -1.54
CA ALA A 109 -11.06 -3.90 -2.88
C ALA A 109 -10.25 -2.94 -3.77
N VAL A 110 -10.45 -1.63 -3.62
CA VAL A 110 -9.66 -0.60 -4.32
C VAL A 110 -8.17 -0.76 -4.00
N TYR A 111 -7.81 -0.86 -2.72
CA TYR A 111 -6.41 -1.05 -2.32
C TYR A 111 -5.90 -2.48 -2.57
N ASN A 112 -6.78 -3.48 -2.65
CA ASN A 112 -6.38 -4.83 -3.09
C ASN A 112 -5.92 -4.86 -4.56
N ARG A 113 -6.59 -4.10 -5.44
CA ARG A 113 -6.24 -4.02 -6.86
C ARG A 113 -4.89 -3.35 -7.08
N ASN A 114 -4.56 -2.33 -6.29
CA ASN A 114 -3.27 -1.64 -6.35
C ASN A 114 -2.10 -2.57 -6.03
N LYS A 115 -2.24 -3.43 -5.01
CA LYS A 115 -1.27 -4.50 -4.72
C LYS A 115 -1.03 -5.43 -5.89
N ASN A 116 -2.10 -5.85 -6.59
CA ASN A 116 -1.97 -6.76 -7.73
C ASN A 116 -1.25 -6.09 -8.90
N ASN A 117 -1.48 -4.79 -9.12
CA ASN A 117 -0.75 -4.01 -10.11
C ASN A 117 0.74 -3.90 -9.76
N TYR A 118 1.04 -3.64 -8.49
CA TYR A 118 2.42 -3.60 -8.00
C TYR A 118 3.16 -4.93 -8.16
N LYS A 119 2.55 -6.05 -7.74
CA LYS A 119 3.10 -7.40 -7.96
C LYS A 119 3.33 -7.68 -9.45
N LYS A 120 2.40 -7.27 -10.32
CA LYS A 120 2.50 -7.43 -11.77
C LYS A 120 3.64 -6.59 -12.37
N TYR A 121 3.78 -5.34 -11.92
CA TYR A 121 4.85 -4.43 -12.34
C TYR A 121 6.23 -4.97 -11.94
N ASN A 122 6.40 -5.37 -10.67
CA ASN A 122 7.65 -5.97 -10.19
C ASN A 122 7.99 -7.28 -10.92
N SER A 123 6.99 -8.13 -11.20
CA SER A 123 7.22 -9.35 -11.98
C SER A 123 7.70 -9.03 -13.41
N LYS A 124 7.16 -7.98 -14.03
CA LYS A 124 7.58 -7.53 -15.37
C LYS A 124 9.02 -7.01 -15.34
N GLN A 125 9.34 -6.13 -14.40
CA GLN A 125 10.69 -5.59 -14.22
C GLN A 125 11.73 -6.70 -13.96
N TYR A 126 11.41 -7.66 -13.10
CA TYR A 126 12.28 -8.81 -12.85
C TYR A 126 12.49 -9.68 -14.10
N LYS A 127 11.43 -9.88 -14.91
CA LYS A 127 11.52 -10.60 -16.19
C LYS A 127 12.39 -9.85 -17.21
N GLU A 128 12.30 -8.53 -17.25
CA GLU A 128 13.10 -7.66 -18.12
C GLU A 128 14.59 -7.71 -17.74
N TYR A 129 14.91 -7.49 -16.46
CA TYR A 129 16.26 -7.63 -15.92
C TYR A 129 16.87 -9.01 -16.24
N ARG A 130 16.12 -10.10 -16.02
CA ARG A 130 16.61 -11.46 -16.31
C ARG A 130 16.89 -11.68 -17.80
N LYS A 131 16.15 -11.02 -18.70
CA LYS A 131 16.40 -11.09 -20.15
C LYS A 131 17.67 -10.35 -20.52
N GLU A 132 17.90 -9.17 -19.98
CA GLU A 132 19.13 -8.38 -20.20
C GLU A 132 20.35 -9.15 -19.72
N TYR A 133 20.33 -9.66 -18.49
CA TYR A 133 21.43 -10.47 -17.95
C TYR A 133 21.76 -11.70 -18.81
N LYS A 134 20.74 -12.38 -19.35
CA LYS A 134 20.95 -13.52 -20.26
C LYS A 134 21.55 -13.11 -21.61
N LYS A 135 21.25 -11.90 -22.11
CA LYS A 135 21.86 -11.35 -23.33
C LYS A 135 23.33 -11.04 -23.07
N GLU A 136 23.64 -10.28 -22.02
CA GLU A 136 25.01 -9.95 -21.64
C GLU A 136 25.87 -11.20 -21.44
N TYR A 137 25.36 -12.21 -20.73
CA TYR A 137 26.08 -13.46 -20.52
C TYR A 137 26.39 -14.20 -21.83
N LYS A 138 25.46 -14.20 -22.80
CA LYS A 138 25.66 -14.81 -24.12
C LYS A 138 26.67 -14.03 -24.96
N ASP A 139 26.63 -12.69 -24.90
CA ASP A 139 27.56 -11.83 -25.64
C ASP A 139 28.98 -11.93 -25.08
N HIS A 140 29.12 -12.01 -23.74
CA HIS A 140 30.41 -12.31 -23.10
C HIS A 140 30.94 -13.68 -23.51
N LYS A 141 30.10 -14.73 -23.55
CA LYS A 141 30.53 -16.07 -23.98
C LYS A 141 30.99 -16.10 -25.45
N LYS A 142 30.36 -15.31 -26.33
CA LYS A 142 30.76 -15.19 -27.74
C LYS A 142 32.06 -14.42 -27.97
N LYS A 143 32.41 -13.48 -27.09
CA LYS A 143 33.65 -12.67 -27.20
C LYS A 143 34.90 -13.39 -26.67
N HIS A 144 34.73 -14.51 -25.98
CA HIS A 144 35.81 -15.29 -25.37
C HIS A 144 35.93 -16.72 -25.96
N HIS A 145 35.35 -16.95 -27.13
CA HIS A 145 35.60 -18.07 -28.04
C HIS A 145 36.10 -17.51 -29.36
#